data_AF-A0A7S4VY53-F1
#
_entry.id   AF-A0A7S4VY53-F1
#
_cell.length_a   1.000
_cell.length_b   1.000
_cell.length_c   1.000
_cell.angle_alpha   90.00
_cell.angle_beta   90.00
_cell.angle_gamma   90.00
#
_symmetry.space_group_name_H-M   'P 1'
#
loop_
_entity.id
_entity.type
_entity.pdbx_description
1 polymer ?
#
loop_
_entity_poly.entity_id
_entity_poly.type
_entity_poly.pdbx_seq_one_letter_code
_entity_poly.pdbx_strand_id
1 'polypeptide(L)'
;SLGEWVITQRKSYKKNTLSSDRIQQLNSIGFVWDPLEHAWNENFDQLCAFKAQHGHCNVSTNDEGHKSLGMWVSTQRKSYKENALSSDRIQQLNSICFFWDLCDHSWNENEICCALKGAVKQEDRNCNADREKE
;
A
#
# COMPACT_ATOMS: atom_id res chain seq x y z
N SER A 1 -17.51 -5.07 -29.24
CA SER A 1 -16.23 -5.80 -29.00
C SER A 1 -16.28 -6.51 -27.65
N LEU A 2 -15.31 -7.39 -27.33
CA LEU A 2 -15.23 -8.02 -26.00
C LEU A 2 -15.12 -6.97 -24.87
N GLY A 3 -14.37 -5.89 -25.09
CA GLY A 3 -14.23 -4.80 -24.11
C GLY A 3 -15.56 -4.13 -23.75
N GLU A 4 -16.39 -3.82 -24.75
CA GLU A 4 -17.74 -3.26 -24.52
C GLU A 4 -18.65 -4.23 -23.76
N TRP A 5 -18.54 -5.53 -24.05
CA TRP A 5 -19.29 -6.55 -23.34
C TRP A 5 -18.88 -6.63 -21.87
N VAL A 6 -17.58 -6.61 -21.57
CA VAL A 6 -17.04 -6.57 -20.19
C VAL A 6 -17.55 -5.33 -19.43
N ILE A 7 -17.51 -4.15 -20.08
CA ILE A 7 -18.04 -2.91 -19.50
C ILE A 7 -19.53 -3.06 -19.17
N THR A 8 -20.29 -3.69 -20.07
CA THR A 8 -21.71 -3.95 -19.86
C THR A 8 -21.95 -4.88 -18.67
N GLN A 9 -21.18 -5.96 -18.53
CA GLN A 9 -21.30 -6.87 -17.38
C GLN A 9 -21.06 -6.13 -16.05
N ARG A 10 -19.99 -5.33 -15.96
CA ARG A 10 -19.69 -4.55 -14.75
C ARG A 10 -20.79 -3.54 -14.41
N LYS A 11 -21.38 -2.88 -15.42
CA LYS A 11 -22.51 -1.95 -15.22
C LYS A 11 -23.75 -2.69 -14.69
N SER A 12 -24.10 -3.83 -15.27
CA SER A 12 -25.24 -4.64 -14.82
C SER A 12 -25.04 -5.19 -13.41
N TYR A 13 -23.82 -5.59 -13.06
CA TYR A 13 -23.47 -6.03 -11.71
C TYR A 13 -23.64 -4.90 -10.68
N LYS A 14 -23.09 -3.70 -10.95
CA LYS A 14 -23.29 -2.53 -10.06
C LYS A 14 -24.76 -2.12 -9.90
N LYS A 15 -25.61 -2.43 -10.89
CA LYS A 15 -27.06 -2.17 -10.83
C LYS A 15 -27.86 -3.29 -10.18
N ASN A 16 -27.22 -4.39 -9.75
CA ASN A 16 -27.87 -5.60 -9.25
C ASN A 16 -28.89 -6.20 -10.23
N THR A 17 -28.70 -6.00 -11.54
CA THR A 17 -29.59 -6.54 -12.60
C THR A 17 -29.03 -7.79 -13.26
N LEU A 18 -27.85 -8.25 -12.87
CA LEU A 18 -27.20 -9.43 -13.41
C LEU A 18 -27.69 -10.68 -12.66
N SER A 19 -27.97 -11.78 -13.39
CA SER A 19 -28.43 -13.01 -12.75
C SER A 19 -27.35 -13.65 -11.89
N SER A 20 -27.76 -14.34 -10.82
CA SER A 20 -26.86 -15.10 -9.94
C SER A 20 -25.97 -16.08 -10.70
N ASP A 21 -26.54 -16.80 -11.66
CA ASP A 21 -25.82 -17.83 -12.43
C ASP A 21 -24.71 -17.21 -13.27
N ARG A 22 -24.96 -16.02 -13.83
CA ARG A 22 -23.96 -15.27 -14.60
C ARG A 22 -22.84 -14.75 -13.71
N ILE A 23 -23.19 -14.25 -12.52
CA ILE A 23 -22.21 -13.82 -11.52
C ILE A 23 -21.32 -15.00 -11.13
N GLN A 24 -21.90 -16.17 -10.85
CA GLN A 24 -21.15 -17.37 -10.50
C GLN A 24 -20.21 -17.83 -11.62
N GLN A 25 -20.67 -17.84 -12.86
CA GLN A 25 -19.85 -18.21 -14.03
C GLN A 25 -18.67 -17.24 -14.25
N LEU A 26 -18.87 -15.95 -14.00
CA LEU A 26 -17.80 -14.96 -14.12
C LEU A 26 -16.83 -15.06 -12.94
N ASN A 27 -17.34 -15.30 -11.74
CA ASN A 27 -16.48 -15.51 -10.56
C ASN A 27 -15.62 -16.76 -10.70
N SER A 28 -16.12 -17.85 -11.31
CA SER A 28 -15.35 -19.10 -11.44
C SER A 28 -14.12 -18.99 -12.35
N ILE A 29 -14.08 -17.97 -13.21
CA ILE A 29 -12.92 -17.65 -14.05
C ILE A 29 -12.07 -16.50 -13.49
N GLY A 30 -12.34 -16.06 -12.26
CA GLY A 30 -11.61 -14.96 -11.61
C GLY A 30 -11.92 -13.58 -12.20
N PHE A 31 -13.14 -13.37 -12.71
CA PHE A 31 -13.50 -12.09 -13.34
C PHE A 31 -13.43 -10.93 -12.34
N VAL A 32 -12.63 -9.92 -12.67
CA VAL A 32 -12.48 -8.71 -11.85
C VAL A 32 -13.61 -7.72 -12.14
N TRP A 33 -14.47 -7.54 -11.14
CA TRP A 33 -15.63 -6.63 -11.19
C TRP A 33 -15.24 -5.16 -11.03
N ASP A 34 -14.26 -4.86 -10.17
CA ASP A 34 -13.71 -3.51 -9.98
C ASP A 34 -12.20 -3.50 -10.25
N PRO A 35 -11.77 -3.16 -11.47
CA PRO A 35 -10.35 -3.13 -11.83
C PRO A 35 -9.55 -2.10 -11.07
N LEU A 36 -10.17 -0.98 -10.67
CA LEU A 36 -9.47 0.08 -9.97
C LEU A 36 -9.15 -0.36 -8.55
N GLU A 37 -10.11 -1.01 -7.90
CA GLU A 37 -9.91 -1.58 -6.57
C GLU A 37 -8.94 -2.76 -6.62
N HIS A 38 -9.02 -3.60 -7.65
CA HIS A 38 -8.06 -4.68 -7.83
C HIS A 38 -6.63 -4.17 -8.01
N ALA A 39 -6.42 -3.21 -8.91
CA ALA A 39 -5.10 -2.61 -9.11
C ALA A 39 -4.58 -1.88 -7.85
N TRP A 40 -5.48 -1.28 -7.07
CA TRP A 40 -5.12 -0.72 -5.76
C TRP A 40 -4.56 -1.79 -4.83
N ASN A 41 -5.29 -2.89 -4.65
CA ASN A 41 -4.90 -3.99 -3.76
C ASN A 41 -3.58 -4.63 -4.21
N GLU A 42 -3.38 -4.87 -5.52
CA GLU A 42 -2.13 -5.43 -6.03
C GLU A 42 -0.92 -4.53 -5.73
N ASN A 43 -1.04 -3.22 -5.89
CA ASN A 43 0.05 -2.30 -5.58
C ASN A 43 0.29 -2.18 -4.06
N PHE A 44 -0.79 -2.22 -3.27
CA PHE A 44 -0.68 -2.20 -1.82
C PHE A 44 0.04 -3.46 -1.30
N ASP A 45 -0.27 -4.64 -1.84
CA ASP A 45 0.39 -5.89 -1.50
C ASP A 45 1.88 -5.87 -1.91
N GLN A 46 2.19 -5.33 -3.10
CA GLN A 46 3.57 -5.12 -3.53
C GLN A 46 4.33 -4.17 -2.59
N LEU A 47 3.68 -3.12 -2.10
CA LEU A 47 4.28 -2.22 -1.11
C LEU A 47 4.52 -2.90 0.23
N CYS A 48 3.59 -3.75 0.68
CA CYS A 48 3.76 -4.56 1.89
C CYS A 48 4.96 -5.50 1.76
N ALA A 49 5.09 -6.19 0.61
CA ALA A 49 6.23 -7.05 0.31
C ALA A 49 7.55 -6.25 0.26
N PHE A 50 7.54 -5.09 -0.39
CA PHE A 50 8.70 -4.20 -0.43
C PHE A 50 9.14 -3.77 0.97
N LYS A 51 8.19 -3.36 1.82
CA LYS A 51 8.46 -3.01 3.23
C LYS A 51 9.04 -4.18 4.01
N ALA A 52 8.50 -5.39 3.83
CA ALA A 52 9.01 -6.57 4.50
C ALA A 52 10.48 -6.87 4.14
N GLN A 53 10.88 -6.56 2.90
CA GLN A 53 12.25 -6.78 2.41
C GLN A 53 13.22 -5.65 2.79
N HIS A 54 12.78 -4.39 2.75
CA HIS A 54 13.66 -3.21 2.89
C HIS A 54 13.51 -2.47 4.22
N GLY A 55 12.48 -2.80 5.01
CA GLY A 55 12.17 -2.14 6.29
C GLY A 55 11.44 -0.80 6.17
N HIS A 56 11.23 -0.28 4.96
CA HIS A 56 10.57 1.01 4.72
C HIS A 56 9.66 0.99 3.49
N CYS A 57 8.73 1.95 3.41
CA CYS A 57 7.83 2.13 2.26
C CYS A 57 8.35 3.17 1.24
N ASN A 58 9.59 3.64 1.37
CA ASN A 58 10.15 4.62 0.47
C ASN A 58 10.68 3.97 -0.82
N VAL A 59 9.84 3.88 -1.84
CA VAL A 59 10.19 3.32 -3.15
C VAL A 59 10.60 4.45 -4.10
N SER A 60 11.81 4.37 -4.64
CA SER A 60 12.32 5.33 -5.63
C SER A 60 11.69 5.09 -7.01
N THR A 61 11.36 6.16 -7.74
CA THR A 61 10.92 6.06 -9.13
C THR A 61 12.03 5.65 -10.11
N ASN A 62 13.29 5.68 -9.64
CA ASN A 62 14.46 5.30 -10.43
C ASN A 62 14.96 3.88 -10.12
N ASP A 63 14.30 3.17 -9.20
CA ASP A 63 14.60 1.76 -8.94
C ASP A 63 14.04 0.92 -10.10
N GLU A 64 14.91 0.34 -10.93
CA GLU A 64 14.51 -0.45 -12.09
C GLU A 64 13.67 -1.68 -11.71
N GLY A 65 13.89 -2.26 -10.52
CA GLY A 65 13.13 -3.41 -10.03
C GLY A 65 11.73 -3.05 -9.54
N HIS A 66 11.51 -1.80 -9.12
CA HIS A 66 10.27 -1.35 -8.49
C HIS A 66 9.70 -0.06 -9.08
N LYS A 67 10.06 0.27 -10.32
CA LYS A 67 9.71 1.55 -10.96
C LYS A 67 8.21 1.83 -10.97
N SER A 68 7.39 0.83 -11.30
CA SER A 68 5.93 0.93 -11.26
C SER A 68 5.41 1.27 -9.87
N LEU A 69 5.90 0.56 -8.86
CA LEU A 69 5.54 0.78 -7.46
C LEU A 69 6.00 2.15 -6.97
N GLY A 70 7.19 2.62 -7.36
CA GLY A 70 7.68 3.96 -7.04
C GLY A 70 6.79 5.07 -7.63
N MET A 71 6.35 4.92 -8.88
CA MET A 71 5.39 5.84 -9.49
C MET A 71 4.03 5.81 -8.77
N TRP A 72 3.56 4.62 -8.37
CA TRP A 72 2.33 4.47 -7.62
C TRP A 72 2.40 5.15 -6.24
N VAL A 73 3.48 4.94 -5.49
CA VAL A 73 3.77 5.60 -4.20
C VAL A 73 3.81 7.12 -4.35
N SER A 74 4.50 7.63 -5.38
CA SER A 74 4.54 9.06 -5.69
C SER A 74 3.14 9.63 -5.96
N THR A 75 2.34 8.88 -6.73
CA THR A 75 0.94 9.23 -7.01
C THR A 75 0.12 9.33 -5.72
N GLN A 76 0.26 8.37 -4.79
CA GLN A 76 -0.49 8.41 -3.53
C GLN A 76 -0.14 9.62 -2.68
N ARG A 77 1.15 9.95 -2.57
CA ARG A 77 1.61 11.16 -1.87
C ARG A 77 1.03 12.43 -2.48
N LYS A 78 1.01 12.51 -3.82
CA LYS A 78 0.39 13.65 -4.53
C LYS A 78 -1.11 13.75 -4.24
N SER A 79 -1.85 12.65 -4.40
CA SER A 79 -3.29 12.61 -4.15
C SER A 79 -3.67 12.93 -2.70
N TYR A 80 -2.82 12.54 -1.74
CA TYR A 80 -3.00 12.92 -0.33
C TYR A 80 -2.87 14.44 -0.13
N LYS A 81 -1.83 15.07 -0.69
CA LYS A 81 -1.64 16.53 -0.62
C LYS A 81 -2.76 17.33 -1.29
N GLU A 82 -3.33 16.77 -2.35
CA GLU A 82 -4.46 17.35 -3.07
C GLU A 82 -5.82 17.04 -2.41
N ASN A 83 -5.85 16.34 -1.27
CA ASN A 83 -7.07 15.87 -0.59
C ASN A 83 -7.99 15.02 -1.50
N ALA A 84 -7.42 14.36 -2.51
CA ALA A 84 -8.13 13.54 -3.49
C ALA A 84 -8.15 12.04 -3.13
N LEU A 85 -7.46 11.65 -2.05
CA LEU A 85 -7.41 10.27 -1.59
C LEU A 85 -8.51 10.02 -0.55
N SER A 86 -9.26 8.92 -0.71
CA SER A 86 -10.30 8.52 0.24
C SER A 86 -9.73 8.19 1.62
N SER A 87 -10.53 8.38 2.68
CA SER A 87 -10.19 8.01 4.06
C SER A 87 -9.68 6.57 4.19
N ASP A 88 -10.32 5.62 3.51
CA ASP A 88 -10.02 4.20 3.67
C ASP A 88 -8.63 3.85 3.14
N ARG A 89 -8.28 4.43 2.00
CA ARG A 89 -6.94 4.33 1.39
C ARG A 89 -5.85 4.95 2.26
N ILE A 90 -6.17 6.08 2.90
CA ILE A 90 -5.27 6.72 3.87
C ILE A 90 -5.05 5.80 5.07
N GLN A 91 -6.13 5.23 5.62
CA GLN A 91 -6.05 4.29 6.75
C GLN A 91 -5.25 3.03 6.41
N GLN A 92 -5.44 2.46 5.22
CA GLN A 92 -4.67 1.31 4.74
C GLN A 92 -3.17 1.63 4.67
N LEU A 93 -2.79 2.76 4.07
CA LEU A 93 -1.38 3.17 4.01
C LEU A 93 -0.79 3.49 5.39
N ASN A 94 -1.57 4.14 6.27
CA ASN A 94 -1.14 4.39 7.65
C ASN A 94 -0.90 3.08 8.43
N SER A 95 -1.68 2.02 8.17
CA SER A 95 -1.53 0.72 8.85
C SER A 95 -0.15 0.09 8.63
N ILE A 96 0.52 0.43 7.53
CA ILE A 96 1.88 -0.01 7.23
C ILE A 96 2.94 1.06 7.54
N CYS A 97 2.63 2.05 8.38
CA CYS A 97 3.53 3.16 8.74
C CYS A 97 4.06 3.89 7.49
N PHE A 98 3.18 4.14 6.51
CA PHE A 98 3.54 4.87 5.30
C PHE A 98 3.79 6.36 5.60
N PHE A 99 4.99 6.84 5.26
CA PHE A 99 5.34 8.25 5.40
C PHE A 99 4.89 9.05 4.16
N TRP A 100 4.01 10.02 4.41
CA TRP A 100 3.45 10.91 3.39
C TRP A 100 4.45 11.97 2.91
N ASP A 101 5.31 12.47 3.81
CA ASP A 101 6.35 13.45 3.53
C ASP A 101 7.75 12.91 3.86
N LEU A 102 8.67 13.02 2.90
CA LEU A 102 10.06 12.56 3.03
C LEU A 102 11.02 13.68 3.48
N CYS A 103 10.54 14.93 3.56
CA CYS A 103 11.37 16.09 3.86
C CYS A 103 11.45 16.42 5.36
N ASP A 104 10.86 15.61 6.23
CA ASP A 104 10.89 15.91 7.66
C ASP A 104 12.20 15.38 8.28
N HIS A 105 13.19 16.26 8.39
CA HIS A 105 14.39 16.04 9.19
C HIS A 105 14.16 16.30 10.69
N SER A 106 12.90 16.48 11.14
CA SER A 106 12.55 16.38 12.55
C SER A 106 11.97 15.00 12.83
N TRP A 107 12.82 14.11 13.32
CA TRP A 107 12.35 12.94 14.06
C TRP A 107 11.63 13.43 15.32
N ASN A 108 10.32 13.63 15.24
CA ASN A 108 9.47 13.55 16.43
C ASN A 108 8.91 12.13 16.47
N GLU A 109 9.42 11.33 17.40
CA GLU A 109 8.98 9.94 17.66
C GLU A 109 7.50 9.77 18.06
N ASN A 110 6.66 10.82 17.89
CA ASN A 110 5.43 10.98 18.64
C ASN A 110 4.14 11.21 17.85
N GLU A 111 4.09 11.21 16.52
CA GLU A 111 2.79 11.53 15.88
C GLU A 111 2.14 10.51 14.94
N ILE A 112 2.80 9.48 14.36
CA ILE A 112 2.04 8.44 13.62
C ILE A 112 2.68 7.04 13.73
N CYS A 113 3.03 6.60 14.94
CA CYS A 113 3.38 5.20 15.24
C CYS A 113 2.64 4.63 16.47
N CYS A 114 1.63 5.35 16.99
CA CYS A 114 0.98 5.08 18.28
C CYS A 114 0.23 3.74 18.43
N ALA A 115 0.36 2.78 17.50
CA ALA A 115 -0.29 1.48 17.62
C ALA A 115 0.65 0.26 17.62
N LEU A 116 1.97 0.39 17.43
CA LEU A 116 2.87 -0.78 17.36
C LEU A 116 4.06 -0.78 18.35
N LYS A 117 4.23 0.25 19.18
CA LYS A 117 5.25 0.27 20.27
C LYS A 117 4.88 -0.64 21.47
N GLY A 118 4.22 -1.77 21.23
CA GLY A 118 3.82 -2.74 22.26
C GLY A 118 4.44 -4.14 22.12
N ALA A 119 5.25 -4.42 21.09
CA ALA A 119 5.70 -5.78 20.79
C ALA A 119 7.20 -5.98 20.50
N VAL A 120 8.06 -4.97 20.68
CA VAL A 120 9.51 -5.17 20.61
C VAL A 120 10.07 -5.18 22.02
N LYS A 121 10.20 -6.40 22.59
CA LYS A 121 11.01 -6.61 23.78
C LYS A 121 12.45 -6.21 23.46
N GLN A 122 12.95 -5.29 24.27
CA GLN A 122 14.30 -4.79 24.27
C GLN A 122 15.16 -5.75 25.08
N GLU A 123 15.98 -6.58 24.43
CA GLU A 123 17.07 -7.33 25.07
C GLU A 123 18.33 -7.27 24.18
N ASP A 124 19.30 -6.52 24.70
CA ASP A 124 20.75 -6.70 24.63
C ASP A 124 21.49 -6.62 23.29
N ARG A 125 21.94 -5.40 22.96
CA ARG A 125 23.31 -5.19 22.47
C ARG A 125 24.03 -4.15 23.33
N ASN A 126 24.60 -4.64 24.42
CA ASN A 126 25.69 -3.99 25.14
C ASN A 126 26.94 -3.99 24.25
N CYS A 127 27.28 -2.84 23.68
CA CYS A 127 28.61 -2.58 23.14
C CYS A 127 29.14 -1.30 23.80
N ASN A 128 29.48 -1.39 25.09
CA ASN A 128 30.37 -0.41 25.68
C ASN A 128 31.80 -0.71 25.22
N ALA A 129 32.35 0.23 24.47
CA ALA A 129 33.76 0.34 24.20
C ALA A 129 34.47 0.77 25.49
N ASP A 130 35.48 0.01 25.91
CA ASP A 130 36.60 0.52 26.70
C ASP A 130 37.87 -0.18 26.22
N ARG A 131 38.61 0.53 25.35
CA ARG A 131 40.00 0.23 25.01
C ARG A 131 40.83 1.42 25.47
N GLU A 132 41.25 1.38 26.72
CA GLU A 132 42.36 2.13 27.32
C GLU A 132 42.92 1.23 28.44
N LYS A 133 44.20 1.11 28.77
CA LYS A 133 45.53 1.51 28.29
C LYS A 133 46.48 0.63 29.13
N GLU A 134 47.61 0.24 28.53
CA GLU A 134 48.88 -0.21 29.15
C GLU A 134 48.88 -1.42 30.10
#